data_AF-A0A9D6ZPL6-F1
#
_entry.id   AF-A0A9D6ZPL6-F1
#
_cell.length_a   1.000
_cell.length_b   1.000
_cell.length_c   1.000
_cell.angle_alpha   90.00
_cell.angle_beta   90.00
_cell.angle_gamma   90.00
#
_symmetry.space_group_name_H-M   'P 1'
#
loop_
_entity.id
_entity.type
_entity.pdbx_description
1 polymer ?
#
loop_
_entity_poly.entity_id
_entity_poly.type
_entity_poly.pdbx_seq_one_letter_code
_entity_poly.pdbx_strand_id
1 'polypeptide(L)'
;MRSRRRGGYAGIIGFCLLVFAAVSHGEPVDDLCRIHGVASQENIVRIGEAYAAARRSGIPEEELLPFFEDILKHKLDCPQMVRILSVATKLRETGLPYYVVFSKVREGVAKEAAPALVVEAAESKLKTLYESRDVLTSLEAGEYRVLDYKNAAVIVSSYIEKGYTPGEIVTRIRRKGIKGAGFAALAEVVERKVKRKEH
;
A
#
# COMPACT_ATOMS: atom_id res chain seq x y z
N MET A 1 58.76 13.85 55.71
CA MET A 1 58.36 15.28 55.67
C MET A 1 58.61 15.85 54.28
N ARG A 2 57.56 16.10 53.48
CA ARG A 2 57.41 17.27 52.61
C ARG A 2 56.05 17.19 51.90
N SER A 3 55.31 18.26 52.09
CA SER A 3 53.92 18.54 51.68
C SER A 3 53.84 19.18 50.29
N ARG A 4 52.58 19.33 49.80
CA ARG A 4 52.04 20.29 48.78
C ARG A 4 52.12 19.79 47.32
N ARG A 5 51.16 20.06 46.42
CA ARG A 5 49.89 20.84 46.36
C ARG A 5 49.17 20.38 45.06
N ARG A 6 47.86 20.09 45.08
CA ARG A 6 46.72 20.88 44.51
C ARG A 6 46.91 21.49 43.09
N GLY A 7 45.97 21.12 42.21
CA GLY A 7 45.49 21.84 41.01
C GLY A 7 44.72 20.84 40.13
N GLY A 8 43.44 20.95 39.77
CA GLY A 8 42.56 22.11 39.67
C GLY A 8 42.20 22.35 38.20
N TYR A 9 41.26 21.58 37.63
CA TYR A 9 40.58 21.82 36.34
C TYR A 9 39.11 21.46 36.60
N ALA A 10 38.11 22.35 36.70
CA ALA A 10 37.70 23.56 35.96
C ALA A 10 37.14 23.27 34.56
N GLY A 11 35.80 23.27 34.45
CA GLY A 11 34.99 23.52 33.24
C GLY A 11 34.95 22.37 32.22
N ILE A 12 33.88 22.08 31.50
CA ILE A 12 32.72 22.85 31.03
C ILE A 12 31.59 21.82 30.81
N ILE A 13 30.49 21.90 31.55
CA ILE A 13 29.24 21.21 31.17
C ILE A 13 28.55 22.14 30.19
N GLY A 14 28.87 21.94 28.90
CA GLY A 14 28.16 22.57 27.79
C GLY A 14 26.79 21.93 27.67
N PHE A 15 25.80 22.56 28.31
CA PHE A 15 24.39 22.22 28.18
C PHE A 15 23.95 22.60 26.75
N CYS A 16 24.09 21.67 25.80
CA CYS A 16 23.50 21.77 24.47
C CYS A 16 21.97 21.70 24.62
N LEU A 17 21.35 22.87 24.83
CA LEU A 17 19.95 23.11 24.54
C LEU A 17 19.75 22.91 23.04
N LEU A 18 19.43 21.69 22.65
CA LEU A 18 18.75 21.40 21.39
C LEU A 18 17.38 22.06 21.47
N VAL A 19 17.32 23.31 21.03
CA VAL A 19 16.08 23.92 20.59
C VAL A 19 15.67 23.15 19.35
N PHE A 20 14.86 22.10 19.54
CA PHE A 20 13.99 21.61 18.49
C PHE A 20 13.03 22.75 18.18
N ALA A 21 13.44 23.63 17.26
CA ALA A 21 12.50 24.39 16.48
C ALA A 21 11.66 23.35 15.74
N ALA A 22 10.52 22.99 16.32
CA ALA A 22 9.43 22.36 15.60
C ALA A 22 9.03 23.37 14.53
N VAL A 23 9.72 23.34 13.39
CA VAL A 23 9.20 23.93 12.16
C VAL A 23 7.98 23.10 11.86
N SER A 24 6.84 23.58 12.35
CA SER A 24 5.51 23.23 11.88
C SER A 24 5.46 23.67 10.41
N HIS A 25 6.13 22.90 9.55
CA HIS A 25 5.77 22.81 8.15
C HIS A 25 4.30 22.44 8.20
N GLY A 26 3.40 23.36 7.81
CA GLY A 26 2.05 22.94 7.45
C GLY A 26 2.23 21.73 6.54
N GLU A 27 1.66 20.59 6.92
CA GLU A 27 1.92 19.36 6.16
C GLU A 27 1.56 19.66 4.69
N PRO A 28 2.36 19.26 3.70
CA PRO A 28 2.14 19.59 2.29
C PRO A 28 0.70 19.27 1.82
N VAL A 29 0.05 18.32 2.49
CA VAL A 29 -1.35 17.93 2.33
C VAL A 29 -2.33 19.06 2.64
N ASP A 30 -2.13 19.84 3.71
CA ASP A 30 -3.03 20.91 4.14
C ASP A 30 -3.09 22.01 3.09
N ASP A 31 -1.92 22.43 2.59
CA ASP A 31 -1.81 23.47 1.57
C ASP A 31 -2.41 22.99 0.25
N LEU A 32 -2.15 21.74 -0.15
CA LEU A 32 -2.79 21.13 -1.33
C LEU A 32 -4.32 21.11 -1.18
N CYS A 33 -4.86 20.70 -0.03
CA CYS A 33 -6.31 20.70 0.19
C CYS A 33 -6.90 22.11 0.07
N ARG A 34 -6.23 23.14 0.61
CA ARG A 34 -6.69 24.54 0.50
C ARG A 34 -6.65 25.04 -0.94
N ILE A 35 -5.55 24.77 -1.66
CA ILE A 35 -5.39 25.13 -3.09
C ILE A 35 -6.50 24.50 -3.94
N HIS A 36 -6.89 23.27 -3.63
CA HIS A 36 -7.94 22.53 -4.34
C HIS A 36 -9.36 22.78 -3.80
N GLY A 37 -9.54 23.73 -2.86
CA GLY A 37 -10.85 24.21 -2.43
C GLY A 37 -11.61 23.26 -1.50
N VAL A 38 -10.91 22.45 -0.69
CA VAL A 38 -11.55 21.63 0.35
C VAL A 38 -12.26 22.52 1.36
N ALA A 39 -13.58 22.34 1.48
CA ALA A 39 -14.50 23.34 2.05
C ALA A 39 -14.37 23.64 3.55
N SER A 40 -13.78 22.74 4.35
CA SER A 40 -13.70 22.91 5.81
C SER A 40 -12.38 22.45 6.39
N GLN A 41 -11.92 23.11 7.45
CA GLN A 41 -10.72 22.71 8.20
C GLN A 41 -10.87 21.30 8.80
N GLU A 42 -12.08 20.91 9.20
CA GLU A 42 -12.37 19.54 9.66
C GLU A 42 -12.07 18.51 8.56
N ASN A 43 -12.50 18.76 7.32
CA ASN A 43 -12.22 17.87 6.19
C ASN A 43 -10.71 17.78 5.91
N ILE A 44 -10.00 18.91 5.97
CA ILE A 44 -8.54 18.94 5.80
C ILE A 44 -7.86 18.04 6.85
N VAL A 45 -8.23 18.17 8.12
CA VAL A 45 -7.69 17.34 9.21
C VAL A 45 -7.96 15.86 8.95
N ARG A 46 -9.19 15.49 8.58
CA ARG A 46 -9.55 14.08 8.29
C ARG A 46 -8.78 13.49 7.12
N ILE A 47 -8.56 14.29 6.07
CA ILE A 47 -7.74 13.89 4.92
C ILE A 47 -6.27 13.74 5.34
N GLY A 48 -5.74 14.69 6.12
CA GLY A 48 -4.39 14.67 6.67
C GLY A 48 -4.14 13.43 7.53
N GLU A 49 -5.08 13.07 8.41
CA GLU A 49 -5.01 11.84 9.21
C GLU A 49 -4.95 10.58 8.35
N ALA A 50 -5.77 10.51 7.28
CA ALA A 50 -5.77 9.37 6.36
C ALA A 50 -4.47 9.29 5.54
N TYR A 51 -3.94 10.44 5.09
CA TYR A 51 -2.66 10.53 4.40
C TYR A 51 -1.50 10.09 5.31
N ALA A 52 -1.47 10.61 6.53
CA ALA A 52 -0.47 10.25 7.53
C ALA A 52 -0.54 8.75 7.88
N ALA A 53 -1.74 8.17 7.94
CA ALA A 53 -1.92 6.72 8.12
C ALA A 53 -1.35 5.92 6.94
N ALA A 54 -1.61 6.34 5.70
CA ALA A 54 -1.02 5.73 4.50
C ALA A 54 0.51 5.79 4.53
N ARG A 55 1.11 6.94 4.87
CA ARG A 55 2.56 7.08 5.05
C ARG A 55 3.09 6.15 6.14
N ARG A 56 2.44 6.09 7.31
CA ARG A 56 2.84 5.21 8.43
C ARG A 56 2.75 3.72 8.10
N SER A 57 1.87 3.31 7.18
CA SER A 57 1.85 1.93 6.68
C SER A 57 3.07 1.56 5.82
N GLY A 58 3.90 2.54 5.49
CA GLY A 58 5.11 2.37 4.69
C GLY A 58 4.89 2.52 3.19
N ILE A 59 3.85 3.25 2.76
CA ILE A 59 3.75 3.77 1.39
C ILE A 59 4.74 4.93 1.26
N PRO A 60 5.65 4.91 0.27
CA PRO A 60 6.63 5.98 0.09
C PRO A 60 5.96 7.31 -0.21
N GLU A 61 6.47 8.40 0.37
CA GLU A 61 5.88 9.73 0.23
C GLU A 61 6.01 10.26 -1.22
N GLU A 62 7.08 9.88 -1.91
CA GLU A 62 7.33 10.15 -3.32
C GLU A 62 6.30 9.50 -4.27
N GLU A 63 5.62 8.44 -3.83
CA GLU A 63 4.51 7.81 -4.57
C GLU A 63 3.16 8.36 -4.11
N LEU A 64 3.01 8.58 -2.80
CA LEU A 64 1.76 8.98 -2.18
C LEU A 64 1.38 10.43 -2.50
N LEU A 65 2.34 11.36 -2.49
CA LEU A 65 2.07 12.78 -2.73
C LEU A 65 1.57 13.04 -4.17
N PRO A 66 2.23 12.54 -5.24
CA PRO A 66 1.69 12.70 -6.60
C PRO A 66 0.34 12.02 -6.77
N PHE A 67 0.12 10.86 -6.15
CA PHE A 67 -1.17 10.18 -6.17
C PHE A 67 -2.27 11.00 -5.49
N PHE A 68 -1.95 11.64 -4.36
CA PHE A 68 -2.87 12.50 -3.63
C PHE A 68 -3.25 13.74 -4.45
N GLU A 69 -2.30 14.36 -5.15
CA GLU A 69 -2.58 15.43 -6.09
C GLU A 69 -3.52 15.00 -7.23
N ASP A 70 -3.34 13.79 -7.79
CA ASP A 70 -4.22 13.26 -8.83
C ASP A 70 -5.67 13.16 -8.33
N ILE A 71 -5.86 12.70 -7.10
CA ILE A 71 -7.19 12.62 -6.46
C ILE A 71 -7.81 14.00 -6.29
N LEU A 72 -7.03 14.98 -5.80
CA LEU A 72 -7.49 16.35 -5.58
C LEU A 72 -7.89 17.03 -6.89
N LYS A 73 -7.12 16.82 -7.98
CA LYS A 73 -7.45 17.33 -9.33
C LYS A 73 -8.77 16.78 -9.84
N HIS A 74 -9.13 15.54 -9.47
CA HIS A 74 -10.38 14.89 -9.86
C HIS A 74 -11.59 15.26 -8.98
N LYS A 75 -11.41 16.19 -8.02
CA LYS A 75 -12.48 16.74 -7.17
C LYS A 75 -13.25 15.68 -6.38
N LEU A 76 -12.56 14.65 -5.89
CA LEU A 76 -13.16 13.74 -4.92
C LEU A 76 -13.53 14.50 -3.64
N ASP A 77 -14.68 14.17 -3.06
CA ASP A 77 -15.05 14.74 -1.76
C ASP A 77 -14.22 14.12 -0.62
N CYS A 78 -14.23 14.76 0.56
CA CYS A 78 -13.46 14.30 1.71
C CYS A 78 -13.74 12.82 2.08
N PRO A 79 -14.99 12.36 2.21
CA PRO A 79 -15.28 10.94 2.44
C PRO A 79 -14.66 10.00 1.39
N GLN A 80 -14.71 10.35 0.11
CA GLN A 80 -14.17 9.56 -1.00
C GLN A 80 -12.64 9.49 -0.94
N MET A 81 -11.97 10.62 -0.70
CA MET A 81 -10.51 10.67 -0.54
C MET A 81 -10.03 9.79 0.62
N VAL A 82 -10.68 9.93 1.79
CA VAL A 82 -10.36 9.14 2.98
C VAL A 82 -10.55 7.64 2.70
N ARG A 83 -11.61 7.25 1.98
CA ARG A 83 -11.84 5.84 1.60
C ARG A 83 -10.73 5.30 0.70
N ILE A 84 -10.32 6.03 -0.34
CA ILE A 84 -9.24 5.59 -1.24
C ILE A 84 -7.91 5.45 -0.49
N LEU A 85 -7.56 6.43 0.35
CA LEU A 85 -6.36 6.35 1.18
C LEU A 85 -6.44 5.15 2.15
N SER A 86 -7.59 4.93 2.79
CA SER A 86 -7.82 3.77 3.66
C SER A 86 -7.66 2.43 2.92
N VAL A 87 -8.13 2.34 1.68
CA VAL A 87 -7.95 1.15 0.84
C VAL A 87 -6.46 0.87 0.60
N ALA A 88 -5.69 1.89 0.20
CA ALA A 88 -4.25 1.75 -0.04
C ALA A 88 -3.49 1.34 1.23
N THR A 89 -3.81 1.96 2.36
CA THR A 89 -3.28 1.61 3.69
C THR A 89 -3.53 0.15 4.02
N LYS A 90 -4.78 -0.33 3.90
CA LYS A 90 -5.14 -1.74 4.19
C LYS A 90 -4.38 -2.73 3.32
N LEU A 91 -4.23 -2.45 2.02
CA LEU A 91 -3.43 -3.30 1.13
C LEU A 91 -1.97 -3.35 1.57
N ARG A 92 -1.40 -2.19 1.91
CA ARG A 92 -0.01 -2.11 2.35
C ARG A 92 0.22 -2.87 3.66
N GLU A 93 -0.63 -2.67 4.66
CA GLU A 93 -0.55 -3.34 5.96
C GLU A 93 -0.67 -4.86 5.85
N THR A 94 -1.42 -5.35 4.86
CA THR A 94 -1.61 -6.79 4.61
C THR A 94 -0.60 -7.37 3.62
N GLY A 95 0.42 -6.59 3.22
CA GLY A 95 1.48 -7.03 2.30
C GLY A 95 1.03 -7.18 0.83
N LEU A 96 -0.17 -6.70 0.50
CA LEU A 96 -0.75 -6.74 -0.84
C LEU A 96 -0.33 -5.52 -1.68
N PRO A 97 -0.40 -5.61 -3.02
CA PRO A 97 0.13 -4.59 -3.92
C PRO A 97 -0.75 -3.32 -3.98
N TYR A 98 -0.56 -2.39 -3.03
CA TYR A 98 -1.30 -1.12 -2.96
C TYR A 98 -1.23 -0.29 -4.25
N TYR A 99 -0.11 -0.34 -5.00
CA TYR A 99 0.09 0.42 -6.23
C TYR A 99 -0.94 0.08 -7.33
N VAL A 100 -1.58 -1.09 -7.25
CA VAL A 100 -2.66 -1.47 -8.17
C VAL A 100 -3.87 -0.55 -8.00
N VAL A 101 -4.17 -0.12 -6.76
CA VAL A 101 -5.23 0.85 -6.49
C VAL A 101 -4.85 2.22 -7.04
N PHE A 102 -3.59 2.63 -6.89
CA PHE A 102 -3.13 3.91 -7.45
C PHE A 102 -3.31 3.94 -8.97
N SER A 103 -2.89 2.88 -9.65
CA SER A 103 -3.09 2.71 -11.09
C SER A 103 -4.57 2.76 -11.47
N LYS A 104 -5.45 2.07 -10.71
CA LYS A 104 -6.88 2.03 -11.01
C LYS A 104 -7.59 3.36 -10.80
N VAL A 105 -7.22 4.09 -9.75
CA VAL A 105 -7.74 5.43 -9.50
C VAL A 105 -7.27 6.38 -10.58
N ARG A 106 -5.98 6.39 -10.94
CA ARG A 106 -5.44 7.21 -12.04
C ARG A 106 -6.11 6.92 -13.37
N GLU A 107 -6.39 5.64 -13.68
CA GLU A 107 -7.16 5.26 -14.86
C GLU A 107 -8.57 5.88 -14.84
N GLY A 108 -9.25 5.84 -13.69
CA GLY A 108 -10.56 6.46 -13.51
C GLY A 108 -10.53 7.97 -13.67
N VAL A 109 -9.53 8.64 -13.07
CA VAL A 109 -9.30 10.09 -13.22
C VAL A 109 -9.04 10.45 -14.68
N ALA A 110 -8.14 9.75 -15.36
CA ALA A 110 -7.79 10.00 -16.76
C ALA A 110 -8.97 9.79 -17.72
N LYS A 111 -9.93 8.93 -17.35
CA LYS A 111 -11.16 8.67 -18.11
C LYS A 111 -12.32 9.59 -17.70
N GLU A 112 -12.07 10.56 -16.83
CA GLU A 112 -13.09 11.46 -16.27
C GLU A 112 -14.29 10.70 -15.67
N ALA A 113 -14.05 9.51 -15.12
CA ALA A 113 -15.09 8.69 -14.52
C ALA A 113 -15.72 9.41 -13.32
N ALA A 114 -17.02 9.20 -13.09
CA ALA A 114 -17.69 9.78 -11.93
C ALA A 114 -16.94 9.42 -10.63
N PRO A 115 -16.69 10.37 -9.69
CA PRO A 115 -15.91 10.13 -8.48
C PRO A 115 -16.35 8.90 -7.68
N ALA A 116 -17.67 8.66 -7.60
CA ALA A 116 -18.23 7.48 -6.95
C ALA A 116 -17.76 6.16 -7.60
N LEU A 117 -17.68 6.09 -8.93
CA LEU A 117 -17.20 4.91 -9.66
C LEU A 117 -15.69 4.69 -9.47
N VAL A 118 -14.91 5.77 -9.31
CA VAL A 118 -13.48 5.67 -9.00
C VAL A 118 -13.26 5.02 -7.64
N VAL A 119 -14.05 5.44 -6.64
CA VAL A 119 -14.01 4.88 -5.28
C VAL A 119 -14.49 3.43 -5.27
N GLU A 120 -15.59 3.13 -5.96
CA GLU A 120 -16.08 1.75 -6.11
C GLU A 120 -15.04 0.85 -6.78
N ALA A 121 -14.37 1.33 -7.83
CA ALA A 121 -13.30 0.58 -8.48
C ALA A 121 -12.12 0.29 -7.54
N ALA A 122 -11.74 1.25 -6.69
CA ALA A 122 -10.68 1.06 -5.69
C ALA A 122 -11.07 0.01 -4.63
N GLU A 123 -12.30 0.08 -4.11
CA GLU A 123 -12.80 -0.87 -3.11
C GLU A 123 -13.05 -2.27 -3.69
N SER A 124 -13.55 -2.35 -4.91
CA SER A 124 -13.67 -3.61 -5.64
C SER A 124 -12.29 -4.24 -5.82
N LYS A 125 -11.28 -3.45 -6.18
CA LYS A 125 -9.90 -3.94 -6.30
C LYS A 125 -9.32 -4.42 -4.96
N LEU A 126 -9.63 -3.75 -3.84
CA LEU A 126 -9.28 -4.24 -2.49
C LEU A 126 -9.83 -5.64 -2.24
N LYS A 127 -11.13 -5.83 -2.51
CA LYS A 127 -11.81 -7.13 -2.32
C LYS A 127 -11.16 -8.21 -3.19
N THR A 128 -10.95 -7.95 -4.47
CA THR A 128 -10.35 -8.90 -5.41
C THR A 128 -8.93 -9.28 -5.01
N LEU A 129 -8.12 -8.34 -4.50
CA LEU A 129 -6.77 -8.64 -4.01
C LEU A 129 -6.78 -9.49 -2.74
N TYR A 130 -7.76 -9.32 -1.84
CA TYR A 130 -7.94 -10.25 -0.72
C TYR A 130 -8.34 -11.65 -1.17
N GLU A 131 -9.28 -11.77 -2.11
CA GLU A 131 -9.65 -13.07 -2.68
C GLU A 131 -8.45 -13.73 -3.38
N SER A 132 -7.59 -12.93 -4.02
CA SER A 132 -6.36 -13.40 -4.66
C SER A 132 -5.37 -13.98 -3.64
N ARG A 133 -5.22 -13.32 -2.49
CA ARG A 133 -4.42 -13.83 -1.36
C ARG A 133 -4.90 -15.22 -0.94
N ASP A 134 -6.21 -15.39 -0.79
CA ASP A 134 -6.80 -16.64 -0.32
C ASP A 134 -6.61 -17.78 -1.34
N VAL A 135 -6.66 -17.47 -2.65
CA VAL A 135 -6.25 -18.40 -3.72
C VAL A 135 -4.79 -18.83 -3.56
N LEU A 136 -3.87 -17.88 -3.40
CA LEU A 136 -2.44 -18.16 -3.29
C LEU A 136 -2.13 -19.01 -2.06
N THR A 137 -2.70 -18.67 -0.90
CA THR A 137 -2.58 -19.49 0.32
C THR A 137 -3.12 -20.90 0.11
N SER A 138 -4.25 -21.05 -0.61
CA SER A 138 -4.80 -22.36 -0.96
C SER A 138 -3.91 -23.17 -1.90
N LEU A 139 -3.18 -22.50 -2.80
CA LEU A 139 -2.18 -23.15 -3.65
C LEU A 139 -0.95 -23.58 -2.84
N GLU A 140 -0.47 -22.74 -1.92
CA GLU A 140 0.68 -23.07 -1.06
C GLU A 140 0.43 -24.29 -0.16
N ALA A 141 -0.80 -24.41 0.35
CA ALA A 141 -1.28 -25.60 1.05
C ALA A 141 -1.37 -26.84 0.14
N GLY A 142 -1.50 -26.65 -1.18
CA GLY A 142 -1.71 -27.69 -2.20
C GLY A 142 -0.47 -28.08 -3.01
N GLU A 143 0.70 -28.14 -2.38
CA GLU A 143 2.00 -28.46 -3.01
C GLU A 143 2.56 -27.40 -3.97
N TYR A 144 2.05 -26.17 -3.98
CA TYR A 144 2.67 -25.07 -4.74
C TYR A 144 3.53 -24.19 -3.85
N ARG A 145 4.43 -23.42 -4.47
CA ARG A 145 5.24 -22.37 -3.86
C ARG A 145 5.02 -21.09 -4.64
N VAL A 146 4.74 -19.99 -3.96
CA VAL A 146 4.64 -18.66 -4.56
C VAL A 146 6.00 -17.98 -4.43
N LEU A 147 6.60 -17.62 -5.56
CA LEU A 147 7.95 -17.03 -5.64
C LEU A 147 7.90 -15.50 -5.49
N ASP A 148 6.90 -14.88 -6.10
CA ASP A 148 6.61 -13.44 -5.99
C ASP A 148 5.14 -13.26 -5.63
N TYR A 149 4.90 -13.04 -4.34
CA TYR A 149 3.54 -12.95 -3.81
C TYR A 149 2.75 -11.77 -4.37
N LYS A 150 3.41 -10.61 -4.54
CA LYS A 150 2.74 -9.39 -5.00
C LYS A 150 2.33 -9.54 -6.46
N ASN A 151 3.25 -9.97 -7.32
CA ASN A 151 2.92 -10.17 -8.73
C ASN A 151 1.92 -11.30 -8.94
N ALA A 152 2.05 -12.41 -8.20
CA ALA A 152 1.07 -13.49 -8.22
C ALA A 152 -0.33 -13.00 -7.81
N ALA A 153 -0.45 -12.15 -6.78
CA ALA A 153 -1.72 -11.59 -6.36
C ALA A 153 -2.34 -10.69 -7.45
N VAL A 154 -1.54 -9.88 -8.15
CA VAL A 154 -2.01 -9.09 -9.30
C VAL A 154 -2.55 -10.01 -10.40
N ILE A 155 -1.79 -11.04 -10.77
CA ILE A 155 -2.18 -11.97 -11.84
C ILE A 155 -3.47 -12.73 -11.47
N VAL A 156 -3.58 -13.26 -10.25
CA VAL A 156 -4.80 -13.91 -9.76
C VAL A 156 -5.97 -12.94 -9.79
N SER A 157 -5.78 -11.69 -9.34
CA SER A 157 -6.85 -10.68 -9.33
C SER A 157 -7.41 -10.43 -10.73
N SER A 158 -6.54 -10.45 -11.76
CA SER A 158 -6.97 -10.31 -13.15
C SER A 158 -7.82 -11.49 -13.63
N TYR A 159 -7.56 -12.71 -13.16
CA TYR A 159 -8.43 -13.85 -13.48
C TYR A 159 -9.77 -13.75 -12.76
N ILE A 160 -9.80 -13.30 -11.51
CA ILE A 160 -11.06 -13.08 -10.78
C ILE A 160 -11.91 -12.02 -11.49
N GLU A 161 -11.29 -10.92 -11.93
CA GLU A 161 -11.96 -9.87 -12.72
C GLU A 161 -12.47 -10.36 -14.09
N LYS A 162 -11.88 -11.43 -14.64
CA LYS A 162 -12.35 -12.11 -15.86
C LYS A 162 -13.48 -13.12 -15.59
N GLY A 163 -13.96 -13.22 -14.35
CA GLY A 163 -15.11 -14.03 -13.96
C GLY A 163 -14.76 -15.41 -13.39
N TYR A 164 -13.48 -15.71 -13.14
CA TYR A 164 -13.11 -16.95 -12.46
C TYR A 164 -13.33 -16.83 -10.95
N THR A 165 -14.03 -17.78 -10.34
CA THR A 165 -14.11 -17.83 -8.89
C THR A 165 -12.77 -18.31 -8.28
N PRO A 166 -12.42 -17.89 -7.06
CA PRO A 166 -11.26 -18.41 -6.34
C PRO A 166 -11.16 -19.95 -6.32
N GLY A 167 -12.28 -20.62 -6.05
CA GLY A 167 -12.34 -22.09 -6.01
C GLY A 167 -12.09 -22.75 -7.36
N GLU A 168 -12.56 -22.17 -8.46
CA GLU A 168 -12.28 -22.66 -9.81
C GLU A 168 -10.81 -22.56 -10.17
N ILE A 169 -10.15 -21.44 -9.83
CA ILE A 169 -8.72 -21.23 -10.09
C ILE A 169 -7.92 -22.34 -9.40
N VAL A 170 -8.12 -22.51 -8.09
CA VAL A 170 -7.43 -23.54 -7.29
C VAL A 170 -7.70 -24.94 -7.85
N THR A 171 -8.96 -25.27 -8.13
CA THR A 171 -9.35 -26.61 -8.62
C THR A 171 -8.72 -26.93 -9.97
N ARG A 172 -8.75 -25.98 -10.92
CA ARG A 172 -8.18 -26.18 -12.25
C ARG A 172 -6.66 -26.31 -12.18
N ILE A 173 -5.97 -25.48 -11.40
CA ILE A 173 -4.51 -25.57 -11.20
C ILE A 173 -4.14 -26.93 -10.59
N ARG A 174 -4.84 -27.38 -9.55
CA ARG A 174 -4.55 -28.68 -8.92
C ARG A 174 -4.75 -29.87 -9.87
N ARG A 175 -5.77 -29.83 -10.73
CA ARG A 175 -6.08 -30.92 -11.67
C ARG A 175 -5.20 -30.93 -12.93
N LYS A 176 -4.92 -29.76 -13.50
CA LYS A 176 -4.31 -29.62 -14.83
C LYS A 176 -2.91 -28.98 -14.81
N GLY A 177 -2.43 -28.57 -13.63
CA GLY A 177 -1.27 -27.69 -13.51
C GLY A 177 -1.57 -26.26 -13.97
N ILE A 178 -0.66 -25.33 -13.70
CA ILE A 178 -0.86 -23.89 -13.97
C ILE A 178 -1.08 -23.62 -15.47
N LYS A 179 -0.16 -24.10 -16.33
CA LYS A 179 -0.26 -23.89 -17.78
C LYS A 179 -1.46 -24.63 -18.38
N GLY A 180 -1.67 -25.89 -18.00
CA GLY A 180 -2.80 -26.70 -18.50
C GLY A 180 -4.18 -26.23 -18.03
N ALA A 181 -4.24 -25.42 -16.97
CA ALA A 181 -5.46 -24.80 -16.48
C ALA A 181 -5.84 -23.49 -17.19
N GLY A 182 -4.96 -22.97 -18.07
CA GLY A 182 -5.15 -21.68 -18.74
C GLY A 182 -4.64 -20.48 -17.94
N PHE A 183 -3.86 -20.69 -16.87
CA PHE A 183 -3.30 -19.62 -16.04
C PHE A 183 -1.82 -19.39 -16.30
N ALA A 184 -1.41 -19.39 -17.57
CA ALA A 184 0.00 -19.42 -17.97
C ALA A 184 0.85 -18.30 -17.33
N ALA A 185 0.30 -17.10 -17.13
CA ALA A 185 0.98 -15.99 -16.47
C ALA A 185 1.41 -16.30 -15.02
N LEU A 186 0.71 -17.19 -14.30
CA LEU A 186 1.13 -17.61 -12.95
C LEU A 186 2.35 -18.51 -12.95
N ALA A 187 2.71 -19.14 -14.07
CA ALA A 187 3.81 -20.12 -14.10
C ALA A 187 5.19 -19.49 -13.89
N GLU A 188 5.30 -18.17 -14.01
CA GLU A 188 6.53 -17.40 -13.76
C GLU A 188 6.72 -17.08 -12.27
N VAL A 189 5.63 -17.10 -11.49
CA VAL A 189 5.62 -16.63 -10.10
C VAL A 189 5.06 -17.66 -9.12
N VAL A 190 4.55 -18.78 -9.62
CA VAL A 190 4.07 -19.92 -8.84
C VAL A 190 4.60 -21.19 -9.48
N GLU A 191 5.23 -22.04 -8.68
CA GLU A 191 5.77 -23.33 -9.11
C GLU A 191 5.24 -24.48 -8.24
N ARG A 192 5.26 -25.70 -8.79
CA ARG A 192 4.94 -26.89 -8.00
C ARG A 192 6.17 -27.32 -7.22
N LYS A 193 6.02 -27.61 -5.93
CA LYS A 193 7.09 -28.18 -5.10
C LYS A 193 7.49 -29.54 -5.68
N VAL A 194 8.72 -29.65 -6.18
CA VAL A 194 9.27 -30.94 -6.61
C VAL A 194 9.66 -31.71 -5.35
N LYS A 195 9.02 -32.85 -5.09
CA LYS A 195 9.48 -33.77 -4.04
C LYS A 195 10.86 -34.27 -4.45
N ARG A 196 11.92 -33.79 -3.79
CA ARG A 196 13.23 -34.45 -3.89
C ARG A 196 13.05 -35.87 -3.36
N LYS A 197 13.35 -36.86 -4.19
CA LYS A 197 13.52 -38.23 -3.69
C LYS A 197 14.74 -38.20 -2.77
N GLU A 198 14.53 -38.42 -1.48
CA GLU A 198 15.62 -38.75 -0.57
C GLU A 198 16.22 -40.07 -1.08
N HIS A 199 17.49 -40.03 -1.45
CA HIS A 199 18.28 -41.18 -1.87
C HIS A 199 19.07 -41.70 -0.68
#